data_AF-A0A6C0U1B9-F1
#
_entry.id   AF-A0A6C0U1B9-F1
#
_cell.length_a   1.000
_cell.length_b   1.000
_cell.length_c   1.000
_cell.angle_alpha   90.00
_cell.angle_beta   90.00
_cell.angle_gamma   90.00
#
_symmetry.space_group_name_H-M   'P 1'
#
loop_
_entity.id
_entity.type
_entity.pdbx_description
1 polymer ?
#
loop_
_entity_poly.entity_id
_entity_poly.type
_entity_poly.pdbx_seq_one_letter_code
_entity_poly.pdbx_strand_id
1 'polypeptide(L)' 'MGLGGISIWQLLIILAIVVMLFGTKRLRTLGGDLGSAIKGFRKSMQDDDEVAKKPEAEDDTSPASTPGEDNGKP' A
#
# COMPACT_ATOMS: atom_id res chain seq x y z
N MET A 1 -3.93 -36.99 -1.88
CA MET A 1 -4.55 -36.07 -0.90
C MET A 1 -3.91 -34.70 -1.10
N GLY A 2 -4.37 -33.96 -2.11
CA GLY A 2 -3.76 -32.68 -2.47
C GLY A 2 -4.19 -31.55 -1.55
N LEU A 3 -3.42 -30.46 -1.54
CA LEU A 3 -3.65 -29.20 -0.82
C LEU A 3 -4.95 -28.45 -1.22
N GLY A 4 -5.89 -29.11 -1.92
CA GLY A 4 -7.18 -28.55 -2.35
C GLY A 4 -8.31 -28.66 -1.32
N GLY A 5 -8.01 -29.10 -0.09
CA GLY A 5 -8.98 -29.20 1.01
C GLY A 5 -9.05 -27.97 1.92
N ILE A 6 -8.16 -27.00 1.74
CA ILE A 6 -8.20 -25.73 2.47
C ILE A 6 -9.22 -24.85 1.76
N SER A 7 -10.49 -25.01 2.11
CA SER A 7 -11.54 -24.14 1.59
C SER A 7 -11.37 -22.74 2.18
N ILE A 8 -11.70 -21.72 1.37
CA ILE A 8 -11.63 -20.29 1.75
C ILE A 8 -12.34 -20.04 3.10
N TRP A 9 -13.40 -20.79 3.37
CA TRP A 9 -14.18 -20.69 4.61
C TRP A 9 -13.38 -21.07 5.86
N GLN A 10 -12.52 -22.09 5.79
CA GLN A 10 -11.64 -22.46 6.90
C GLN A 10 -10.58 -21.38 7.16
N LEU A 11 -10.01 -20.80 6.09
CA LEU A 11 -9.04 -19.71 6.23
C LEU A 11 -9.64 -18.47 6.89
N LEU A 12 -10.88 -18.10 6.55
CA LEU A 12 -11.58 -16.97 7.19
C LEU A 12 -11.82 -17.23 8.68
N ILE A 13 -12.20 -18.45 9.06
CA ILE A 13 -12.40 -18.82 10.47
C ILE A 13 -11.06 -18.73 11.24
N ILE A 14 -9.98 -19.25 10.67
CA ILE A 14 -8.64 -19.17 11.28
C ILE A 14 -8.20 -17.71 11.42
N LEU A 15 -8.39 -16.91 10.37
CA LEU A 15 -8.08 -15.48 10.38
C LEU A 15 -8.85 -14.75 11.49
N ALA A 16 -10.15 -15.04 11.65
CA ALA A 16 -10.96 -14.46 12.71
C ALA A 16 -10.42 -14.78 14.10
N ILE A 17 -10.00 -16.03 14.34
CA ILE A 17 -9.38 -16.44 15.61
C ILE A 17 -8.07 -15.69 15.84
N VAL A 18 -7.19 -15.60 14.84
CA VAL A 18 -5.93 -14.85 14.94
C VAL A 18 -6.19 -13.38 15.26
N VAL A 19 -7.15 -12.75 14.59
CA VAL A 19 -7.56 -11.36 14.87
C VAL A 19 -8.08 -11.21 16.30
N MET A 20 -8.84 -12.19 16.81
CA MET A 20 -9.37 -12.16 18.17
C MET A 20 -8.27 -12.32 19.24
N LEU A 21 -7.27 -13.18 19.00
CA LEU A 21 -6.15 -13.42 19.91
C LEU A 21 -5.18 -12.24 19.98
N PHE A 22 -4.80 -11.71 18.82
CA PHE A 22 -3.84 -10.61 18.73
C PHE A 22 -4.50 -9.23 18.87
N GLY A 23 -5.81 -9.15 18.65
CA GLY A 23 -6.58 -7.92 18.61
C GLY A 23 -6.35 -7.10 17.33
N THR A 24 -7.37 -6.35 16.92
CA THR A 24 -7.32 -5.50 15.71
C THR A 24 -6.29 -4.39 15.79
N LYS A 25 -5.96 -3.89 17.00
CA LYS A 25 -4.94 -2.85 17.20
C LYS A 25 -3.55 -3.31 16.78
N ARG A 26 -3.10 -4.48 17.23
CA ARG A 26 -1.76 -5.01 16.92
C ARG A 26 -1.65 -5.40 15.45
N LEU A 27 -2.68 -6.04 14.90
CA LEU A 27 -2.76 -6.36 13.47
C LEU A 27 -2.76 -5.12 12.59
N ARG A 28 -3.43 -4.03 12.99
CA ARG A 28 -3.43 -2.78 12.21
C ARG A 28 -2.08 -2.09 12.22
N THR A 29 -1.38 -2.04 13.36
CA THR A 29 -0.04 -1.46 13.42
C THR A 29 0.96 -2.27 12.59
N LEU A 30 1.03 -3.60 12.78
CA LEU A 30 1.96 -4.45 12.04
C LEU A 30 1.56 -4.61 10.57
N GLY A 31 0.26 -4.72 10.29
CA GLY A 31 -0.28 -4.81 8.94
C GLY A 31 -0.15 -3.51 8.15
N GLY A 32 -0.13 -2.35 8.79
CA GLY A 32 0.15 -1.07 8.14
C GLY A 32 1.58 -1.00 7.60
N ASP A 33 2.56 -1.40 8.41
CA ASP A 33 3.97 -1.40 8.03
C ASP A 33 4.25 -2.45 6.95
N LEU A 34 3.78 -3.68 7.14
CA LEU A 34 3.92 -4.77 6.16
C LEU A 34 3.15 -4.48 4.88
N GLY A 35 1.94 -3.92 5.00
CA GLY A 35 1.11 -3.55 3.86
C GLY A 35 1.73 -2.45 3.01
N SER A 36 2.39 -1.47 3.64
CA SER A 36 3.10 -0.41 2.93
C SER A 36 4.31 -0.95 2.16
N ALA A 37 5.07 -1.87 2.76
CA ALA A 37 6.19 -2.54 2.09
C ALA A 37 5.73 -3.40 0.90
N ILE A 38 4.67 -4.19 1.07
CA ILE A 38 4.10 -5.02 0.01
C ILE A 38 3.48 -4.14 -1.10
N LYS A 39 2.86 -3.01 -0.75
CA LYS A 39 2.29 -2.06 -1.73
C LYS A 39 3.37 -1.45 -2.61
N GLY A 40 4.50 -1.03 -2.02
CA GLY A 40 5.66 -0.54 -2.77
C GLY A 40 6.21 -1.61 -3.73
N PHE A 41 6.40 -2.83 -3.22
CA PHE A 41 6.85 -3.96 -4.03
C PHE A 41 5.90 -4.27 -5.20
N ARG A 42 4.59 -4.32 -4.94
CA ARG A 42 3.59 -4.58 -5.98
C ARG A 42 3.48 -3.44 -7.00
N LYS A 43 3.73 -2.20 -6.58
CA LYS A 43 3.77 -1.04 -7.50
C LYS A 43 4.99 -1.10 -8.41
N SER A 44 6.18 -1.36 -7.87
CA SER A 44 7.39 -1.52 -8.68
C SER A 44 7.29 -2.70 -9.66
N MET A 45 6.71 -3.82 -9.24
CA MET A 45 6.45 -4.95 -10.15
C MET A 45 5.48 -4.61 -11.28
N GLN A 46 4.42 -3.84 -11.00
CA GLN A 46 3.49 -3.38 -12.04
C GLN A 46 4.12 -2.32 -12.94
N ASP A 47 4.93 -1.40 -12.42
CA ASP A 47 5.61 -0.40 -13.24
C ASP A 47 6.59 -1.09 -14.22
N ASP A 48 7.26 -2.19 -13.85
CA ASP A 48 8.07 -3.02 -14.77
C ASP A 48 7.21 -3.72 -15.87
N ASP A 49 6.00 -4.17 -15.54
CA ASP A 49 5.06 -4.78 -16.50
C ASP A 49 4.37 -3.75 -17.42
N GLU A 50 4.11 -2.54 -16.93
CA GLU A 50 3.40 -1.46 -17.66
C GLU A 50 4.32 -0.67 -18.61
N VAL A 51 5.66 -0.68 -18.41
CA VAL A 51 6.65 -0.10 -19.35
C VAL A 51 6.58 -0.75 -20.74
N ALA A 52 5.93 -1.91 -20.89
CA ALA A 52 5.66 -2.53 -22.18
C ALA A 52 4.40 -1.99 -22.94
N LYS A 53 3.59 -1.09 -22.37
CA LYS A 53 2.36 -0.55 -23.02
C LYS A 53 2.14 0.98 -22.85
N LYS A 54 2.87 1.74 -23.66
CA LYS A 54 2.60 3.12 -24.17
C LYS A 54 2.54 4.32 -23.19
N PRO A 55 2.77 5.54 -23.72
CA PRO A 55 3.26 6.70 -22.98
C PRO A 55 2.17 7.74 -22.62
N GLU A 56 2.61 8.61 -21.69
CA GLU A 56 2.24 10.02 -21.45
C GLU A 56 1.00 10.38 -20.60
N ALA A 57 1.36 11.04 -19.48
CA ALA A 57 0.85 12.30 -18.95
C ALA A 57 -0.57 12.37 -18.36
N GLU A 58 -0.60 12.69 -17.06
CA GLU A 58 -1.43 13.71 -16.37
C GLU A 58 -1.04 13.62 -14.88
N ASP A 59 -0.16 14.50 -14.40
CA ASP A 59 -0.50 15.77 -13.74
C ASP A 59 -1.35 15.59 -12.47
N ASP A 60 -0.71 15.73 -11.32
CA ASP A 60 -1.36 16.31 -10.14
C ASP A 60 -0.29 17.10 -9.37
N THR A 61 0.08 18.22 -9.97
CA THR A 61 0.61 19.37 -9.25
C THR A 61 -0.57 20.13 -8.68
N SER A 62 -0.78 20.11 -7.36
CA SER A 62 -1.56 21.16 -6.68
C SER A 62 -1.47 21.07 -5.13
N PRO A 63 -1.72 22.16 -4.39
CA PRO A 63 -0.88 23.36 -4.26
C PRO A 63 -0.62 23.69 -2.76
N ALA A 64 0.02 24.84 -2.50
CA ALA A 64 0.07 25.56 -1.22
C ALA A 64 1.29 25.32 -0.28
N SER A 65 2.31 26.16 -0.46
CA SER A 65 2.97 26.88 0.65
C SER A 65 3.59 28.18 0.09
N THR A 66 2.85 29.27 0.30
CA THR A 66 3.23 30.71 0.31
C THR A 66 4.59 31.17 -0.28
N PRO A 67 4.58 32.03 -1.31
CA PRO A 67 5.70 32.91 -1.65
C PRO A 67 5.87 33.99 -0.57
N GLY A 68 7.07 34.13 -0.01
CA GLY A 68 7.35 35.10 1.04
C GLY A 68 8.83 35.30 1.32
N GLU A 69 9.65 35.41 0.28
CA GLU A 69 11.06 35.80 0.41
C GLU A 69 11.49 36.57 -0.84
N ASP A 70 11.35 37.89 -0.80
CA ASP A 70 12.23 38.84 -1.47
C ASP A 70 11.89 40.25 -0.98
N ASN A 71 12.85 40.91 -0.33
CA ASN A 71 13.20 42.28 -0.66
C ASN A 71 14.53 42.59 0.02
N GLY A 72 15.59 42.13 -0.65
CA GLY A 72 16.94 42.65 -0.48
C GLY A 72 16.99 44.14 -0.82
N LYS A 73 17.20 44.92 0.22
CA LYS A 73 17.78 46.27 0.27
C LYS A 73 18.85 46.54 -0.83
N PRO A 74 18.90 47.77 -1.38
CA PRO A 74 20.17 48.45 -1.67
C PRO A 74 20.70 49.22 -0.44
#